data_AF-A0A7J8WKI2-F1
#
_entry.id   AF-A0A7J8WKI2-F1
#
_cell.length_a   1.000
_cell.length_b   1.000
_cell.length_c   1.000
_cell.angle_alpha   90.00
_cell.angle_beta   90.00
_cell.angle_gamma   90.00
#
_symmetry.space_group_name_H-M   'P 1'
#
loop_
_entity.id
_entity.type
_entity.pdbx_description
1 polymer ?
#
loop_
_entity_poly.entity_id
_entity_poly.type
_entity_poly.pdbx_seq_one_letter_code
_entity_poly.pdbx_strand_id
1 'polypeptide(L)'
;MEFWGVLISGVLVSWWVLSVNGANLPPCQFPAIYNFGDSNSDTGGISAAFEPIRAPYGVPYFHKPSGRDSDGRLIIDFIAERLKLPYLHAYLNSLGANFRHGANFATGGSTIRRPNETIYEYGISPFGLDMQIIQFEQFKARATEMYNQAQDPSEKDKLPRPEDFSKALYTFDIGQNDLSVGFRKLSFDQLRASIPDIINQLASAVHVCFVLRVYVVLTFPFFEDIPANIVRSLRENEQI
;
A
#
# COMPACT_ATOMS: atom_id res chain seq x y z
N MET A 1 -35.20 -25.05 -21.62
CA MET A 1 -34.12 -24.76 -22.57
C MET A 1 -33.98 -23.25 -22.53
N GLU A 2 -33.12 -22.67 -21.70
CA GLU A 2 -31.67 -22.61 -21.86
C GLU A 2 -31.01 -22.48 -20.46
N PHE A 3 -30.21 -23.47 -20.08
CA PHE A 3 -29.44 -23.48 -18.83
C PHE A 3 -28.01 -24.01 -19.04
N TRP A 4 -27.47 -23.84 -20.26
CA TRP A 4 -26.19 -24.41 -20.68
C TRP A 4 -25.31 -23.43 -21.50
N GLY A 5 -25.38 -22.13 -21.19
CA GLY A 5 -24.60 -21.09 -21.88
C GLY A 5 -23.52 -20.39 -21.02
N VAL A 6 -23.27 -20.86 -19.79
CA VAL A 6 -22.48 -20.10 -18.78
C VAL A 6 -21.13 -20.75 -18.43
N LEU A 7 -20.71 -21.83 -19.08
CA LEU A 7 -19.50 -22.58 -18.67
C LEU A 7 -18.34 -22.66 -19.69
N ILE A 8 -18.39 -21.94 -20.81
CA ILE A 8 -17.34 -22.07 -21.86
C ILE A 8 -16.57 -20.76 -22.14
N SER A 9 -17.05 -19.59 -21.71
CA SER A 9 -16.29 -18.33 -21.83
C SER A 9 -15.45 -17.96 -20.59
N GLY A 10 -15.61 -18.68 -19.48
CA GLY A 10 -14.82 -18.49 -18.25
C GLY A 10 -13.54 -19.34 -18.15
N VAL A 11 -13.29 -20.25 -19.11
CA VAL A 11 -12.12 -21.15 -19.11
C VAL A 11 -11.02 -20.67 -20.08
N LEU A 12 -11.29 -19.67 -20.92
CA LEU A 12 -10.31 -19.18 -21.91
C LEU A 12 -9.57 -17.90 -21.50
N VAL A 13 -9.95 -17.25 -20.39
CA VAL A 13 -9.19 -16.11 -19.81
C VAL A 13 -8.40 -16.52 -18.56
N SER A 14 -8.59 -17.75 -18.06
CA SER A 14 -7.77 -18.37 -17.01
C SER A 14 -6.52 -19.08 -17.54
N TRP A 15 -6.22 -18.96 -18.84
CA TRP A 15 -5.01 -19.48 -19.49
C TRP A 15 -4.11 -18.40 -20.13
N TRP A 16 -4.36 -17.12 -19.84
CA TRP A 16 -3.47 -16.00 -20.21
C TRP A 16 -2.85 -15.27 -19.01
N VAL A 17 -2.86 -15.89 -17.83
CA VAL A 17 -2.10 -15.43 -16.64
C VAL A 17 -1.09 -16.48 -16.13
N LEU A 18 -0.99 -17.66 -16.75
CA LEU A 18 0.03 -18.66 -16.37
C LEU A 18 0.72 -19.25 -17.59
N SER A 19 1.49 -18.42 -18.28
CA SER A 19 2.66 -18.86 -19.05
C SER A 19 3.66 -17.71 -19.13
N VAL A 20 4.02 -17.14 -17.98
CA VAL A 20 5.41 -16.72 -17.81
C VAL A 20 6.18 -18.02 -17.69
N ASN A 21 6.61 -18.57 -18.83
CA ASN A 21 7.72 -19.50 -18.83
C ASN A 21 8.77 -18.87 -17.92
N GLY A 22 9.24 -19.63 -16.92
CA GLY A 22 10.36 -19.26 -16.09
C GLY A 22 11.63 -19.12 -16.94
N ALA A 23 11.66 -18.11 -17.81
CA ALA A 23 12.88 -17.43 -18.15
C ALA A 23 13.48 -17.04 -16.81
N ASN A 24 14.71 -17.45 -16.57
CA ASN A 24 15.52 -16.95 -15.47
C ASN A 24 15.64 -15.42 -15.63
N LEU A 25 14.60 -14.69 -15.23
CA LEU A 25 14.71 -13.29 -14.93
C LEU A 25 15.81 -13.22 -13.87
N PRO A 26 16.87 -12.40 -14.08
CA PRO A 26 17.87 -12.22 -13.05
C PRO A 26 17.13 -11.87 -11.76
N PRO A 27 17.55 -12.42 -10.59
CA PRO A 27 16.88 -12.14 -9.33
C PRO A 27 16.64 -10.64 -9.21
N CYS A 28 15.39 -10.22 -9.06
CA CYS A 28 15.07 -8.82 -8.85
C CYS A 28 15.67 -8.41 -7.50
N GLN A 29 16.86 -7.80 -7.53
CA GLN A 29 17.54 -7.33 -6.34
C GLN A 29 17.05 -5.92 -6.04
N PHE A 30 16.10 -5.82 -5.11
CA PHE A 30 15.65 -4.56 -4.55
C PHE A 30 16.38 -4.32 -3.23
N PRO A 31 17.12 -3.19 -3.07
CA PRO A 31 17.84 -2.90 -1.83
C PRO A 31 16.92 -2.34 -0.73
N ALA A 32 15.73 -1.87 -1.11
CA ALA A 32 14.77 -1.22 -0.22
C ALA A 32 13.34 -1.37 -0.75
N ILE A 33 12.36 -1.18 0.15
CA ILE A 33 10.93 -1.14 -0.17
C ILE A 33 10.33 0.16 0.38
N TYR A 34 9.60 0.89 -0.46
CA TYR A 34 8.81 2.05 -0.03
C TYR A 34 7.34 1.73 -0.25
N ASN A 35 6.60 1.61 0.85
CA ASN A 35 5.20 1.21 0.84
C ASN A 35 4.27 2.39 1.10
N PHE A 36 3.21 2.48 0.31
CA PHE A 36 2.09 3.40 0.45
C PHE A 36 0.82 2.57 0.56
N GLY A 37 -0.14 3.02 1.34
CA GLY A 37 -1.30 2.19 1.54
C GLY A 37 -2.21 2.62 2.66
N ASP A 38 -3.05 1.68 3.06
CA ASP A 38 -3.90 1.79 4.23
C ASP A 38 -3.69 0.64 5.22
N SER A 39 -4.72 0.26 5.96
CA SER A 39 -4.67 -0.76 7.03
C SER A 39 -4.12 -2.10 6.57
N ASN A 40 -4.27 -2.47 5.29
CA ASN A 40 -3.82 -3.77 4.79
C ASN A 40 -2.29 -3.89 4.74
N SER A 41 -1.59 -2.75 4.74
CA SER A 41 -0.14 -2.68 4.73
C SER A 41 0.45 -1.79 5.83
N ASP A 42 -0.35 -1.19 6.70
CA ASP A 42 0.10 -0.33 7.81
C ASP A 42 0.89 -1.12 8.88
N THR A 43 2.19 -0.84 8.99
CA THR A 43 3.08 -1.48 9.98
C THR A 43 3.17 -0.74 11.33
N GLY A 44 2.33 0.26 11.58
CA GLY A 44 2.31 1.04 12.83
C GLY A 44 2.10 2.54 12.68
N GLY A 45 1.90 3.05 11.47
CA GLY A 45 1.75 4.47 11.15
C GLY A 45 0.55 5.10 11.84
N ILE A 46 -0.64 4.50 11.76
CA ILE A 46 -1.82 5.04 12.45
C ILE A 46 -1.63 5.02 13.97
N SER A 47 -1.05 3.94 14.49
CA SER A 47 -0.75 3.76 15.92
C SER A 47 0.29 4.74 16.45
N ALA A 48 1.19 5.23 15.59
CA ALA A 48 2.21 6.21 15.95
C ALA A 48 1.69 7.66 15.88
N ALA A 49 0.75 7.95 14.96
CA ALA A 49 0.16 9.28 14.84
C ALA A 49 -0.96 9.57 15.84
N PHE A 50 -1.77 8.56 16.16
CA PHE A 50 -2.98 8.73 16.97
C PHE A 50 -2.90 7.89 18.24
N GLU A 51 -3.84 6.97 18.42
CA GLU A 51 -3.91 6.12 19.59
C GLU A 51 -3.20 4.78 19.33
N PRO A 52 -2.54 4.21 20.36
CA PRO A 52 -1.93 2.90 20.22
C PRO A 52 -2.96 1.83 19.86
N ILE A 53 -2.71 1.06 18.80
CA ILE A 53 -3.46 -0.17 18.55
C ILE A 53 -3.08 -1.18 19.64
N ARG A 54 -4.05 -1.54 20.48
CA ARG A 54 -3.86 -2.36 21.69
C ARG A 54 -4.01 -3.85 21.39
N ALA A 55 -3.75 -4.68 22.39
CA ALA A 55 -4.09 -6.10 22.33
C ALA A 55 -5.59 -6.30 21.95
N PRO A 56 -5.93 -7.35 21.17
CA PRO A 56 -5.12 -8.54 20.87
C PRO A 56 -4.16 -8.42 19.68
N TYR A 57 -4.25 -7.33 18.89
CA TYR A 57 -3.50 -7.21 17.65
C TYR A 57 -1.99 -7.35 17.81
N GLY A 58 -1.36 -8.15 16.94
CA GLY A 58 0.06 -8.47 16.96
C GLY A 58 0.51 -9.47 18.03
N VAL A 59 -0.29 -9.73 19.07
CA VAL A 59 0.12 -10.61 20.19
C VAL A 59 0.42 -12.04 19.71
N PRO A 60 -0.38 -12.67 18.83
CA PRO A 60 -0.09 -14.03 18.38
C PRO A 60 1.27 -14.20 17.68
N TYR A 61 1.70 -13.25 16.86
CA TYR A 61 2.96 -13.36 16.10
C TYR A 61 4.14 -12.58 16.70
N PHE A 62 3.91 -11.33 17.11
CA PHE A 62 4.95 -10.43 17.65
C PHE A 62 5.08 -10.52 19.17
N HIS A 63 4.20 -11.27 19.85
CA HIS A 63 4.17 -11.46 21.31
C HIS A 63 3.97 -10.16 22.11
N LYS A 64 3.51 -9.10 21.45
CA LYS A 64 3.12 -7.81 22.02
C LYS A 64 2.22 -7.06 21.02
N PRO A 65 1.49 -6.02 21.48
CA PRO A 65 0.84 -5.10 20.56
C PRO A 65 1.84 -4.55 19.54
N SER A 66 1.58 -4.80 18.25
CA SER A 66 2.49 -4.41 17.16
C SER A 66 2.14 -3.06 16.54
N GLY A 67 1.02 -2.45 16.92
CA GLY A 67 0.53 -1.22 16.28
C GLY A 67 -0.15 -1.44 14.94
N ARG A 68 -0.51 -2.69 14.58
CA ARG A 68 -1.03 -3.08 13.26
C ARG A 68 -2.46 -3.60 13.41
N ASP A 69 -3.32 -3.39 12.43
CA ASP A 69 -4.68 -3.97 12.39
C ASP A 69 -4.65 -5.45 11.93
N SER A 70 -3.78 -6.24 12.56
CA SER A 70 -3.62 -7.67 12.30
C SER A 70 -3.04 -8.37 13.52
N ASP A 71 -3.40 -9.63 13.71
CA ASP A 71 -2.82 -10.50 14.73
C ASP A 71 -1.36 -10.91 14.43
N GLY A 72 -0.86 -10.58 13.24
CA GLY A 72 0.52 -10.82 12.88
C GLY A 72 0.99 -10.12 11.63
N ARG A 73 1.60 -10.89 10.72
CA ARG A 73 2.22 -10.36 9.52
C ARG A 73 1.20 -9.84 8.52
N LEU A 74 1.61 -8.82 7.77
CA LEU A 74 0.91 -8.23 6.64
C LEU A 74 1.57 -8.70 5.33
N ILE A 75 0.89 -8.51 4.19
CA ILE A 75 1.43 -8.87 2.86
C ILE A 75 2.83 -8.29 2.66
N ILE A 76 3.05 -7.04 3.10
CA ILE A 76 4.34 -6.34 2.99
C ILE A 76 5.48 -7.05 3.73
N ASP A 77 5.21 -7.74 4.84
CA ASP A 77 6.24 -8.51 5.55
C ASP A 77 6.66 -9.74 4.75
N PHE A 78 5.71 -10.42 4.11
CA PHE A 78 6.02 -11.55 3.24
C PHE A 78 6.83 -11.12 2.01
N ILE A 79 6.54 -9.94 1.44
CA ILE A 79 7.34 -9.33 0.38
C ILE A 79 8.77 -9.09 0.88
N ALA A 80 8.94 -8.44 2.04
CA ALA A 80 10.25 -8.20 2.64
C ALA A 80 11.04 -9.49 2.87
N GLU A 81 10.41 -10.56 3.39
CA GLU A 81 11.03 -11.87 3.57
C GLU A 81 11.53 -12.47 2.24
N ARG A 82 10.74 -12.38 1.17
CA ARG A 82 11.15 -12.89 -0.15
C ARG A 82 12.29 -12.11 -0.77
N LEU A 83 12.37 -10.82 -0.48
CA LEU A 83 13.49 -9.96 -0.88
C LEU A 83 14.69 -10.05 0.09
N LYS A 84 14.57 -10.83 1.18
CA LYS A 84 15.58 -10.95 2.25
C LYS A 84 15.91 -9.60 2.90
N LEU A 85 14.89 -8.74 3.05
CA LEU A 85 14.96 -7.45 3.71
C LEU A 85 14.30 -7.52 5.10
N PRO A 86 14.69 -6.66 6.05
CA PRO A 86 13.98 -6.54 7.33
C PRO A 86 12.56 -6.01 7.13
N TYR A 87 11.69 -6.22 8.12
CA TYR A 87 10.35 -5.61 8.14
C TYR A 87 10.44 -4.09 8.18
N LEU A 88 9.51 -3.44 7.45
CA LEU A 88 9.50 -2.00 7.32
C LEU A 88 8.99 -1.36 8.60
N HIS A 89 9.70 -0.34 9.06
CA HIS A 89 9.21 0.59 10.07
C HIS A 89 8.24 1.58 9.45
N ALA A 90 7.19 1.93 10.19
CA ALA A 90 6.34 3.05 9.83
C ALA A 90 7.15 4.35 9.82
N TYR A 91 6.92 5.19 8.81
CA TYR A 91 7.56 6.50 8.66
C TYR A 91 7.40 7.37 9.91
N LEU A 92 6.25 7.24 10.59
CA LEU A 92 5.88 8.02 11.77
C LEU A 92 6.51 7.51 13.09
N ASN A 93 7.25 6.40 13.06
CA ASN A 93 7.92 5.90 14.26
C ASN A 93 9.06 6.84 14.69
N SER A 94 8.94 7.43 15.88
CA SER A 94 9.91 8.39 16.41
C SER A 94 11.16 7.76 17.03
N LEU A 95 11.06 6.51 17.53
CA LEU A 95 12.13 5.84 18.28
C LEU A 95 12.44 4.47 17.69
N GLY A 96 13.73 4.15 17.63
CA GLY A 96 14.21 2.82 17.25
C GLY A 96 13.98 2.43 15.78
N ALA A 97 13.41 3.32 14.97
CA ALA A 97 13.19 3.07 13.56
C ALA A 97 14.51 2.94 12.80
N ASN A 98 14.60 1.94 11.93
CA ASN A 98 15.67 1.77 10.98
C ASN A 98 15.08 1.81 9.57
N PHE A 99 15.50 2.79 8.78
CA PHE A 99 15.00 3.03 7.43
C PHE A 99 16.02 2.68 6.35
N ARG A 100 17.10 1.99 6.71
CA ARG A 100 18.18 1.59 5.80
C ARG A 100 17.69 0.85 4.55
N HIS A 101 16.64 0.06 4.72
CA HIS A 101 15.99 -0.77 3.69
C HIS A 101 14.58 -0.29 3.34
N GLY A 102 14.31 1.00 3.56
CA GLY A 102 13.06 1.65 3.19
C GLY A 102 12.13 1.93 4.35
N ALA A 103 10.93 2.42 4.04
CA ALA A 103 9.97 2.97 4.99
C ALA A 103 8.54 2.69 4.53
N ASN A 104 7.63 2.62 5.50
CA ASN A 104 6.21 2.44 5.24
C ASN A 104 5.41 3.70 5.58
N PHE A 105 4.75 4.28 4.58
CA PHE A 105 3.92 5.48 4.68
C PHE A 105 2.43 5.16 4.82
N ALA A 106 2.05 3.89 4.72
CA ALA A 106 0.66 3.47 4.89
C ALA A 106 0.13 3.80 6.28
N THR A 107 -1.14 4.20 6.35
CA THR A 107 -1.85 4.37 7.63
C THR A 107 -3.27 3.79 7.57
N GLY A 108 -3.72 3.10 8.61
CA GLY A 108 -5.07 2.57 8.71
C GLY A 108 -6.15 3.60 8.35
N GLY A 109 -7.11 3.23 7.51
CA GLY A 109 -8.20 4.12 7.08
C GLY A 109 -7.83 5.17 6.03
N SER A 110 -6.64 5.11 5.41
CA SER A 110 -6.25 6.01 4.33
C SER A 110 -7.07 5.79 3.05
N THR A 111 -7.33 6.89 2.36
CA THR A 111 -7.99 6.94 1.04
C THR A 111 -7.02 7.45 -0.02
N ILE A 112 -7.25 7.09 -1.29
CA ILE A 112 -6.56 7.68 -2.44
C ILE A 112 -6.88 9.18 -2.50
N ARG A 113 -8.16 9.51 -2.47
CA ARG A 113 -8.59 10.90 -2.45
C ARG A 113 -8.35 11.53 -1.10
N ARG A 114 -8.01 12.82 -1.08
CA ARG A 114 -7.93 13.57 0.17
C ARG A 114 -9.28 13.52 0.91
N PRO A 115 -9.31 13.07 2.17
CA PRO A 115 -10.54 13.03 2.95
C PRO A 115 -11.00 14.44 3.34
N ASN A 116 -12.32 14.62 3.45
CA ASN A 116 -12.95 15.83 3.96
C ASN A 116 -13.73 15.55 5.25
N GLU A 117 -13.26 14.59 6.04
CA GLU A 117 -13.80 14.22 7.35
C GLU A 117 -12.66 13.92 8.32
N THR A 118 -12.97 13.92 9.61
CA THR A 118 -11.96 13.67 10.64
C THR A 118 -11.87 12.18 11.00
N ILE A 119 -10.72 11.77 11.53
CA ILE A 119 -10.51 10.40 12.02
C ILE A 119 -11.53 10.01 13.12
N TYR A 120 -12.04 10.98 13.88
CA TYR A 120 -12.98 10.75 14.97
C TYR A 120 -14.42 10.49 14.53
N GLU A 121 -14.76 10.70 13.26
CA GLU A 121 -16.10 10.45 12.75
C GLU A 121 -16.27 9.00 12.29
N TYR A 122 -15.39 8.54 11.40
CA TYR A 122 -15.50 7.22 10.75
C TYR A 122 -14.16 6.49 10.61
N GLY A 123 -13.14 6.90 11.36
CA GLY A 123 -11.82 6.27 11.30
C GLY A 123 -11.04 6.55 10.01
N ILE A 124 -11.42 7.57 9.24
CA ILE A 124 -10.70 7.94 8.01
C ILE A 124 -9.45 8.73 8.37
N SER A 125 -8.30 8.20 7.97
CA SER A 125 -7.00 8.80 8.26
C SER A 125 -6.83 10.11 7.48
N PRO A 126 -6.33 11.20 8.10
CA PRO A 126 -5.98 12.42 7.36
C PRO A 126 -4.74 12.22 6.47
N PHE A 127 -4.04 11.10 6.57
CA PHE A 127 -2.92 10.75 5.71
C PHE A 127 -3.41 9.99 4.47
N GLY A 128 -4.18 10.69 3.62
CA GLY A 128 -4.51 10.20 2.28
C GLY A 128 -3.27 9.99 1.41
N LEU A 129 -3.43 9.37 0.24
CA LEU A 129 -2.31 9.02 -0.64
C LEU A 129 -1.45 10.25 -1.00
N ASP A 130 -2.08 11.38 -1.27
CA ASP A 130 -1.40 12.64 -1.53
C ASP A 130 -0.46 13.07 -0.38
N MET A 131 -0.91 12.92 0.87
CA MET A 131 -0.10 13.20 2.04
C MET A 131 1.01 12.17 2.24
N GLN A 132 0.77 10.89 1.96
CA GLN A 132 1.81 9.86 2.02
C GLN A 132 2.92 10.12 1.00
N ILE A 133 2.58 10.61 -0.20
CA ILE A 133 3.55 11.02 -1.23
C ILE A 133 4.37 12.22 -0.75
N ILE A 134 3.75 13.25 -0.17
CA ILE A 134 4.46 14.40 0.40
C ILE A 134 5.42 13.96 1.51
N GLN A 135 4.97 13.06 2.41
CA GLN A 135 5.81 12.49 3.46
C GLN A 135 7.01 11.74 2.88
N PHE A 136 6.82 10.98 1.80
CA PHE A 136 7.92 10.29 1.11
C PHE A 136 8.92 11.25 0.48
N GLU A 137 8.47 12.29 -0.22
CA GLU A 137 9.36 13.28 -0.82
C GLU A 137 10.20 13.99 0.26
N GLN A 138 9.56 14.39 1.36
CA GLN A 138 10.22 14.99 2.50
C GLN A 138 11.21 14.03 3.16
N PHE A 139 10.81 12.76 3.35
CA PHE A 139 11.66 11.70 3.87
C PHE A 139 12.90 11.50 3.00
N LYS A 140 12.72 11.36 1.68
CA LYS A 140 13.81 11.16 0.71
C LYS A 140 14.81 12.31 0.73
N ALA A 141 14.33 13.55 0.74
CA ALA A 141 15.17 14.73 0.80
C ALA A 141 16.00 14.77 2.10
N ARG A 142 15.33 14.63 3.26
CA ARG A 142 15.98 14.68 4.57
C ARG A 142 16.95 13.52 4.80
N ALA A 143 16.55 12.30 4.44
CA ALA A 143 17.40 11.13 4.54
C ALA A 143 18.68 11.31 3.70
N THR A 144 18.57 11.85 2.49
CA THR A 144 19.72 12.13 1.62
C THR A 144 20.65 13.17 2.23
N GLU A 145 20.09 14.27 2.76
CA GLU A 145 20.86 15.30 3.45
C GLU A 145 21.62 14.72 4.65
N MET A 146 20.91 14.02 5.55
CA MET A 146 21.49 13.41 6.73
C MET A 146 22.55 12.35 6.37
N TYR A 147 22.31 11.53 5.35
CA TYR A 147 23.28 10.52 4.91
C TYR A 147 24.59 11.16 4.42
N ASN A 148 24.51 12.30 3.75
CA ASN A 148 25.68 13.03 3.26
C ASN A 148 26.42 13.76 4.38
N GLN A 149 25.72 14.21 5.41
CA GLN A 149 26.30 14.93 6.56
C GLN A 149 26.83 14.00 7.66
N ALA A 150 26.30 12.78 7.76
CA ALA A 150 26.69 11.82 8.79
C ALA A 150 28.19 11.51 8.73
N GLN A 151 28.86 11.72 9.86
CA GLN A 151 30.28 11.41 10.02
C GLN A 151 30.49 10.03 10.66
N ASP A 152 29.56 9.62 11.54
CA ASP A 152 29.58 8.31 12.18
C ASP A 152 28.98 7.24 11.23
N PRO A 153 29.71 6.17 10.92
CA PRO A 153 29.17 5.03 10.16
C PRO A 153 27.86 4.47 10.72
N SER A 154 27.70 4.46 12.05
CA SER A 154 26.51 3.93 12.72
C SER A 154 25.24 4.75 12.47
N GLU A 155 25.38 6.04 12.17
CA GLU A 155 24.28 6.90 11.75
C GLU A 155 23.86 6.57 10.31
N LYS A 156 24.84 6.37 9.40
CA LYS A 156 24.57 5.98 8.01
C LYS A 156 23.90 4.62 7.89
N ASP A 157 24.22 3.68 8.79
CA ASP A 157 23.66 2.33 8.78
C ASP A 157 22.15 2.28 9.06
N LYS A 158 21.55 3.37 9.57
CA LYS A 158 20.10 3.48 9.81
C LYS A 158 19.36 4.30 8.74
N LEU A 159 20.10 5.01 7.89
CA LEU A 159 19.55 5.90 6.87
C LEU A 159 19.50 5.19 5.51
N PRO A 160 18.49 5.45 4.67
CA PRO A 160 18.51 5.03 3.28
C PRO A 160 19.75 5.56 2.55
N ARG A 161 20.35 4.73 1.69
CA ARG A 161 21.35 5.23 0.75
C ARG A 161 20.67 5.99 -0.40
N PRO A 162 21.16 7.18 -0.80
CA PRO A 162 20.56 7.94 -1.90
C PRO A 162 20.40 7.15 -3.20
N GLU A 163 21.36 6.28 -3.52
CA GLU A 163 21.33 5.44 -4.72
C GLU A 163 20.34 4.25 -4.65
N ASP A 164 19.83 3.91 -3.46
CA ASP A 164 18.85 2.83 -3.30
C ASP A 164 17.45 3.27 -3.73
N PHE A 165 17.12 4.57 -3.66
CA PHE A 165 15.81 5.09 -4.07
C PHE A 165 15.47 4.76 -5.53
N SER A 166 16.45 4.77 -6.44
CA SER A 166 16.22 4.45 -7.86
C SER A 166 16.14 2.95 -8.16
N LYS A 167 16.44 2.10 -7.18
CA LYS A 167 16.46 0.65 -7.32
C LYS A 167 15.43 -0.04 -6.43
N ALA A 168 14.75 0.73 -5.58
CA ALA A 168 13.79 0.23 -4.61
C ALA A 168 12.53 -0.33 -5.28
N LEU A 169 11.82 -1.18 -4.53
CA LEU A 169 10.47 -1.59 -4.87
C LEU A 169 9.48 -0.58 -4.28
N TYR A 170 8.56 -0.09 -5.10
CA TYR A 170 7.46 0.77 -4.65
C TYR A 170 6.16 -0.02 -4.65
N THR A 171 5.46 -0.04 -3.51
CA THR A 171 4.22 -0.79 -3.33
C THR A 171 3.06 0.12 -2.94
N PHE A 172 1.87 -0.19 -3.49
CA PHE A 172 0.63 0.54 -3.22
C PHE A 172 -0.49 -0.45 -2.91
N ASP A 173 -1.09 -0.35 -1.72
CA ASP A 173 -2.27 -1.12 -1.30
C ASP A 173 -3.29 -0.17 -0.65
N ILE A 174 -4.13 0.43 -1.51
CA ILE A 174 -5.05 1.51 -1.14
C ILE A 174 -6.23 1.58 -2.11
N GLY A 175 -7.37 2.06 -1.61
CA GLY A 175 -8.52 2.46 -2.41
C GLY A 175 -9.85 1.89 -1.94
N GLN A 176 -9.84 0.83 -1.11
CA GLN A 176 -11.07 0.27 -0.57
C GLN A 176 -11.79 1.25 0.38
N ASN A 177 -11.03 2.11 1.08
CA ASN A 177 -11.62 3.13 1.94
C ASN A 177 -12.35 4.21 1.11
N ASP A 178 -11.90 4.54 -0.10
CA ASP A 178 -12.61 5.46 -1.00
C ASP A 178 -13.98 4.91 -1.37
N LEU A 179 -14.05 3.60 -1.64
CA LEU A 179 -15.33 2.91 -1.92
C LEU A 179 -16.22 2.88 -0.67
N SER A 180 -15.66 2.57 0.50
CA SER A 180 -16.40 2.58 1.78
C SER A 180 -17.01 3.97 2.08
N VAL A 181 -16.21 5.04 1.92
CA VAL A 181 -16.69 6.43 2.03
C VAL A 181 -17.78 6.72 0.99
N GLY A 182 -17.57 6.27 -0.24
CA GLY A 182 -18.51 6.46 -1.34
C GLY A 182 -19.85 5.77 -1.10
N PHE A 183 -19.88 4.50 -0.69
CA PHE A 183 -21.12 3.78 -0.37
C PHE A 183 -21.87 4.41 0.81
N ARG A 184 -21.15 5.02 1.75
CA ARG A 184 -21.76 5.72 2.89
C ARG A 184 -22.36 7.07 2.53
N LYS A 185 -21.75 7.82 1.60
CA LYS A 185 -22.08 9.23 1.33
C LYS A 185 -22.75 9.51 0.00
N LEU A 186 -22.61 8.64 -0.99
CA LEU A 186 -22.98 8.89 -2.38
C LEU A 186 -24.06 7.91 -2.85
N SER A 187 -24.88 8.36 -3.79
CA SER A 187 -25.68 7.44 -4.60
C SER A 187 -24.78 6.58 -5.49
N PHE A 188 -25.34 5.47 -5.98
CA PHE A 188 -24.61 4.56 -6.88
C PHE A 188 -24.02 5.26 -8.11
N ASP A 189 -24.81 6.13 -8.76
CA ASP A 189 -24.35 6.85 -9.97
C ASP A 189 -23.23 7.86 -9.64
N GLN A 190 -23.31 8.53 -8.49
CA GLN A 190 -22.25 9.43 -8.02
C GLN A 190 -20.96 8.66 -7.67
N LEU A 191 -21.07 7.52 -6.97
CA LEU A 191 -19.93 6.66 -6.69
C LEU A 191 -19.29 6.17 -7.98
N ARG A 192 -20.08 5.63 -8.92
CA ARG A 192 -19.59 5.18 -10.23
C ARG A 192 -18.88 6.31 -10.98
N ALA A 193 -19.44 7.52 -10.98
CA ALA A 193 -18.83 8.69 -11.61
C ALA A 193 -17.52 9.14 -10.94
N SER A 194 -17.28 8.76 -9.67
CA SER A 194 -16.04 9.09 -8.95
C SER A 194 -14.88 8.14 -9.22
N ILE A 195 -15.14 6.92 -9.71
CA ILE A 195 -14.11 5.89 -9.93
C ILE A 195 -12.97 6.38 -10.86
N PRO A 196 -13.24 7.05 -12.00
CA PRO A 196 -12.15 7.56 -12.85
C PRO A 196 -11.23 8.55 -12.14
N ASP A 197 -11.77 9.42 -11.28
CA ASP A 197 -10.98 10.38 -10.50
C ASP A 197 -10.09 9.65 -9.47
N ILE A 198 -10.61 8.64 -8.77
CA ILE A 198 -9.83 7.80 -7.85
C ILE A 198 -8.66 7.13 -8.59
N ILE A 199 -8.93 6.50 -9.74
CA ILE A 199 -7.91 5.83 -10.55
C ILE A 199 -6.86 6.83 -11.04
N ASN A 200 -7.27 8.01 -11.52
CA ASN A 200 -6.36 9.04 -12.01
C ASN A 200 -5.46 9.58 -10.90
N GLN A 201 -5.96 9.73 -9.67
CA GLN A 201 -5.14 10.16 -8.53
C GLN A 201 -4.14 9.08 -8.12
N LEU A 202 -4.54 7.80 -8.12
CA LEU A 202 -3.61 6.68 -7.90
C LEU A 202 -2.53 6.65 -8.98
N ALA A 203 -2.91 6.73 -10.25
CA ALA A 203 -1.97 6.78 -11.37
C ALA A 203 -0.99 7.96 -11.22
N SER A 204 -1.49 9.14 -10.84
CA SER A 204 -0.66 10.32 -10.60
C SER A 204 0.35 10.10 -9.47
N ALA A 205 -0.05 9.47 -8.37
CA ALA A 205 0.85 9.14 -7.27
C ALA A 205 1.92 8.12 -7.67
N VAL A 206 1.53 7.07 -8.39
CA VAL A 206 2.46 6.12 -9.01
C VAL A 206 3.42 6.85 -9.93
N HIS A 207 2.94 7.87 -10.65
CA HIS A 207 3.77 8.69 -11.53
C HIS A 207 4.87 9.46 -10.81
N VAL A 208 4.56 10.05 -9.64
CA VAL A 208 5.53 10.77 -8.81
C VAL A 208 6.62 9.83 -8.26
N CYS A 209 6.26 8.59 -7.93
CA CYS A 209 7.21 7.60 -7.42
C CYS A 209 8.07 6.92 -8.50
N PHE A 210 7.88 7.19 -9.81
CA PHE A 210 8.53 6.40 -10.86
C PHE A 210 10.06 6.40 -10.78
N VAL A 211 10.58 5.22 -10.41
CA VAL A 211 11.73 4.60 -11.07
C VAL A 211 11.37 3.14 -11.37
N LEU A 212 11.19 2.80 -12.66
CA LEU A 212 11.14 1.49 -13.36
C LEU A 212 10.35 0.29 -12.76
N ARG A 213 9.94 0.23 -11.50
CA ARG A 213 9.43 -0.99 -10.84
C ARG A 213 8.41 -0.68 -9.73
N VAL A 214 7.13 -0.80 -10.07
CA VAL A 214 5.99 -0.58 -9.17
C VAL A 214 5.18 -1.88 -9.06
N TYR A 215 4.73 -2.21 -7.85
CA TYR A 215 3.80 -3.31 -7.61
C TYR A 215 2.56 -2.75 -6.90
N VAL A 216 1.45 -2.67 -7.63
CA VAL A 216 0.15 -2.28 -7.07
C VAL A 216 -0.56 -3.54 -6.65
N VAL A 217 -0.82 -3.69 -5.36
CA VAL A 217 -1.66 -4.76 -4.83
C VAL A 217 -3.00 -4.15 -4.50
N LEU A 218 -4.00 -4.36 -5.33
CA LEU A 218 -5.38 -4.09 -4.95
C LEU A 218 -5.87 -5.30 -4.16
N THR A 219 -5.62 -5.32 -2.84
CA THR A 219 -6.34 -6.26 -2.00
C THR A 219 -7.74 -5.70 -1.77
N PHE A 220 -8.74 -6.29 -2.43
CA PHE A 220 -10.11 -6.18 -1.97
C PHE A 220 -10.32 -7.32 -0.97
N PRO A 221 -10.10 -7.12 0.34
CA PRO A 221 -10.65 -8.07 1.29
C PRO A 221 -12.15 -8.12 1.03
N PHE A 222 -12.65 -9.34 0.80
CA PHE A 222 -14.03 -9.66 0.46
C PHE A 222 -15.04 -8.73 1.16
N PHE A 223 -15.54 -7.74 0.43
CA PHE A 223 -16.86 -7.18 0.69
C PHE A 223 -17.81 -7.97 -0.21
N GLU A 224 -18.50 -8.96 0.37
CA GLU A 224 -19.61 -9.66 -0.30
C GLU A 224 -20.72 -8.68 -0.76
N ASP A 225 -20.65 -7.42 -0.32
CA ASP A 225 -21.61 -6.36 -0.60
C ASP A 225 -21.25 -5.42 -1.78
N ILE A 226 -20.13 -5.58 -2.48
CA ILE A 226 -19.88 -4.76 -3.68
C ILE A 226 -20.82 -5.22 -4.80
N PRO A 227 -21.75 -4.37 -5.28
CA PRO A 227 -22.65 -4.72 -6.37
C PRO A 227 -21.87 -5.22 -7.60
N ALA A 228 -22.28 -6.35 -8.18
CA ALA A 228 -21.56 -7.02 -9.27
C ALA A 228 -21.26 -6.12 -10.49
N ASN A 229 -22.05 -5.05 -10.67
CA ASN A 229 -21.84 -4.04 -11.71
C ASN A 229 -20.64 -3.11 -11.44
N ILE A 230 -20.22 -2.89 -10.19
CA ILE A 230 -18.97 -2.16 -9.87
C ILE A 230 -17.75 -3.03 -10.17
N VAL A 231 -17.77 -4.30 -9.74
CA VAL A 231 -16.70 -5.26 -10.06
C VAL A 231 -16.50 -5.37 -11.58
N ARG A 232 -17.59 -5.33 -12.35
CA ARG A 232 -17.55 -5.30 -13.81
C ARG A 232 -16.96 -3.99 -14.37
N SER A 233 -17.35 -2.84 -13.82
CA SER A 233 -16.82 -1.54 -14.26
C SER A 233 -15.34 -1.34 -13.92
N LEU A 234 -14.84 -1.93 -12.82
CA LEU A 234 -13.41 -1.91 -12.49
C LEU A 234 -12.60 -2.75 -13.49
N ARG A 235 -13.09 -3.96 -13.84
CA ARG A 235 -12.44 -4.81 -14.86
C ARG A 235 -12.43 -4.21 -16.26
N GLU A 236 -13.46 -3.44 -16.62
CA GLU A 236 -13.53 -2.74 -17.91
C GLU A 236 -12.52 -1.58 -17.99
N ASN A 237 -12.12 -1.00 -16.86
CA ASN A 237 -11.12 0.07 -16.77
C ASN A 237 -9.68 -0.41 -16.53
N GLU A 238 -9.46 -1.69 -16.21
CA GLU A 238 -8.13 -2.30 -16.02
C GLU A 238 -7.40 -2.64 -17.35
N GLN A 239 -7.96 -2.28 -18.51
CA GLN A 239 -7.32 -2.50 -19.83
C GLN A 239 -6.35 -1.36 -20.26
N ILE A 240 -5.67 -0.71 -19.31
CA ILE A 240 -4.62 0.30 -19.59
C ILE A 240 -3.24 -0.33 -19.44
#